data_AF-A0A3S4TSY6-F1
#
_entry.id   AF-A0A3S4TSY6-F1
#
_cell.length_a   1.000
_cell.length_b   1.000
_cell.length_c   1.000
_cell.angle_alpha   90.00
_cell.angle_beta   90.00
_cell.angle_gamma   90.00
#
_symmetry.space_group_name_H-M   'P 1'
#
loop_
_entity.id
_entity.type
_entity.pdbx_description
1 polymer ?
#
loop_
_entity_poly.entity_id
_entity_poly.type
_entity_poly.pdbx_seq_one_letter_code
_entity_poly.pdbx_strand_id
1 'polypeptide(L)'
;MQADSSASLLATIYSRCQVWNLPTPSEQMAQEWLKTQCETEIQEISTALAMGLGRPLIALEILQQGLTEQRKDFLRQFWRFYRRRSLLELLPLFDKEHYIRQLDWILAFLADSLKHKLDINSYRQVADLGRGIEQFSDEQTALGLLQAIKIIQKVRSDLLSINGVNVELMLLEGLTKLVTDVFEK
;
A
#
# COMPACT_ATOMS: atom_id res chain seq x y z
N MET A 1 18.40 14.39 -7.11
CA MET A 1 18.02 13.33 -6.14
C MET A 1 16.74 12.72 -6.66
N GLN A 2 16.55 11.42 -6.84
CA GLN A 2 17.39 10.23 -6.79
C GLN A 2 16.52 9.17 -7.51
N ALA A 3 17.10 8.31 -8.35
CA ALA A 3 16.41 7.08 -8.73
C ALA A 3 16.00 6.37 -7.45
N ASP A 4 14.80 5.78 -7.41
CA ASP A 4 14.31 5.01 -6.28
C ASP A 4 15.43 4.07 -5.79
N SER A 5 15.86 4.30 -4.55
CA SER A 5 16.97 3.60 -3.88
C SER A 5 16.65 2.14 -3.55
N SER A 6 15.69 1.53 -4.24
CA SER A 6 15.23 0.16 -4.02
C SER A 6 15.91 -0.89 -4.90
N ALA A 7 16.70 -0.48 -5.90
CA ALA A 7 17.62 -1.41 -6.56
C ALA A 7 18.98 -1.31 -5.88
N SER A 8 19.38 -2.35 -5.17
CA SER A 8 20.74 -2.55 -4.64
C SER A 8 21.73 -2.79 -5.80
N LEU A 9 21.82 -1.84 -6.73
CA LEU A 9 22.77 -1.88 -7.82
C LEU A 9 24.16 -1.58 -7.25
N LEU A 10 25.13 -2.43 -7.59
CA LEU A 10 26.53 -2.20 -7.25
C LEU A 10 26.96 -0.84 -7.80
N ALA A 11 27.72 -0.08 -7.01
CA ALA A 11 28.21 1.24 -7.38
C ALA A 11 28.98 1.24 -8.72
N THR A 12 29.65 0.12 -9.04
CA THR A 12 30.39 -0.10 -10.29
C THR A 12 29.49 -0.29 -11.52
N ILE A 13 28.26 -0.78 -11.34
CA ILE A 13 27.26 -0.84 -12.41
C ILE A 13 26.66 0.55 -12.59
N TYR A 14 26.26 1.19 -11.49
CA TYR A 14 25.64 2.51 -11.53
C TYR A 14 26.52 3.56 -12.21
N SER A 15 27.84 3.57 -11.94
CA SER A 15 28.77 4.53 -12.56
C SER A 15 28.97 4.37 -14.06
N ARG A 16 28.52 3.24 -14.63
CA ARG A 16 28.60 2.92 -16.06
C ARG A 16 27.25 3.05 -16.78
N CYS A 17 26.19 3.43 -16.07
CA CYS A 17 24.85 3.57 -16.63
C CYS A 17 24.44 5.05 -16.69
N GLN A 18 23.68 5.41 -17.73
CA GLN A 18 22.94 6.67 -17.75
C GLN A 18 21.56 6.45 -17.14
N VAL A 19 21.24 7.23 -16.11
CA VAL A 19 19.91 7.19 -15.47
C VAL A 19 18.94 8.03 -16.30
N TRP A 20 17.90 7.38 -16.80
CA TRP A 20 16.78 8.07 -17.45
C TRP A 20 15.52 7.92 -16.60
N ASN A 21 15.05 9.04 -16.04
CA ASN A 21 13.84 9.05 -15.24
C ASN A 21 12.61 9.11 -16.15
N LEU A 22 11.74 8.13 -16.05
CA LEU A 22 10.46 8.08 -16.74
C LEU A 22 9.39 8.71 -15.85
N PRO A 23 8.88 9.92 -16.18
CA PRO A 23 7.82 10.53 -15.40
C PRO A 23 6.50 9.80 -15.62
N THR A 24 5.63 9.83 -14.62
CA THR A 24 4.23 9.45 -14.82
C THR A 24 3.55 10.41 -15.78
N PRO A 25 2.70 9.93 -16.71
CA PRO A 25 1.92 10.80 -17.58
C PRO A 25 0.97 11.68 -16.78
N SER A 26 0.40 12.70 -17.42
CA SER A 26 -0.66 13.50 -16.79
C SER A 26 -1.88 12.63 -16.49
N GLU A 27 -2.65 13.00 -15.46
CA GLU A 27 -3.84 12.25 -15.07
C GLU A 27 -4.84 12.14 -16.24
N GLN A 28 -5.05 13.23 -16.98
CA GLN A 28 -5.92 13.24 -18.16
C GLN A 28 -5.47 12.24 -19.22
N MET A 29 -4.19 12.23 -19.58
CA MET A 29 -3.64 11.31 -20.56
C MET A 29 -3.77 9.85 -20.10
N ALA A 30 -3.52 9.59 -18.81
CA ALA A 30 -3.66 8.26 -18.24
C ALA A 30 -5.12 7.78 -18.25
N GLN A 31 -6.08 8.65 -17.91
CA GLN A 31 -7.51 8.35 -17.95
C GLN A 31 -8.01 8.09 -19.37
N GLU A 32 -7.62 8.93 -20.33
CA GLU A 32 -7.98 8.77 -21.74
C GLU A 32 -7.44 7.45 -22.29
N TRP A 33 -6.18 7.12 -22.00
CA TRP A 33 -5.61 5.85 -22.39
C TRP A 33 -6.37 4.67 -21.77
N LEU A 34 -6.66 4.68 -20.46
CA LEU A 34 -7.38 3.60 -19.79
C LEU A 34 -8.79 3.37 -20.37
N LYS A 35 -9.51 4.43 -20.75
CA LYS A 35 -10.81 4.32 -21.43
C LYS A 35 -10.74 3.55 -22.76
N THR A 36 -9.60 3.58 -23.45
CA THR A 36 -9.40 2.79 -24.68
C THR A 36 -9.10 1.31 -24.40
N GLN A 37 -8.67 0.97 -23.18
CA GLN A 37 -8.25 -0.38 -22.84
C GLN A 37 -9.37 -1.20 -22.17
N CYS A 38 -10.28 -0.54 -21.45
CA CYS A 38 -11.39 -1.18 -20.74
C CYS A 38 -12.66 -0.31 -20.80
N GLU A 39 -13.81 -0.95 -20.98
CA GLU A 39 -15.12 -0.31 -20.81
C GLU A 39 -15.46 -0.25 -19.32
N THR A 40 -14.97 0.79 -18.65
CA THR A 40 -15.15 0.97 -17.20
C THR A 40 -15.53 2.42 -16.88
N GLU A 41 -16.29 2.61 -15.81
CA GLU A 41 -16.68 3.94 -15.36
C GLU A 41 -15.48 4.82 -14.97
N ILE A 42 -15.60 6.12 -15.20
CA ILE A 42 -14.55 7.11 -14.91
C ILE A 42 -14.11 7.03 -13.44
N GLN A 43 -15.06 6.81 -12.53
CA GLN A 43 -14.77 6.75 -11.10
C GLN A 43 -13.89 5.55 -10.71
N GLU A 44 -14.09 4.40 -11.35
CA GLU A 44 -13.24 3.22 -11.15
C GLU A 44 -11.84 3.44 -11.74
N ILE A 45 -11.75 4.06 -12.93
CA ILE A 45 -10.48 4.45 -13.55
C ILE A 45 -9.70 5.39 -12.63
N SER A 46 -10.34 6.44 -12.09
CA SER A 46 -9.70 7.37 -11.16
C SER A 46 -9.25 6.67 -9.88
N THR A 47 -10.04 5.71 -9.36
CA THR A 47 -9.66 4.91 -8.18
C THR A 47 -8.44 4.03 -8.47
N ALA A 48 -8.42 3.34 -9.62
CA ALA A 48 -7.30 2.50 -10.03
C ALA A 48 -6.03 3.31 -10.29
N LEU A 49 -6.15 4.52 -10.86
CA LEU A 49 -5.02 5.45 -11.02
C LEU A 49 -4.50 5.94 -9.68
N ALA A 50 -5.37 6.27 -8.73
CA ALA A 50 -4.96 6.64 -7.37
C ALA A 50 -4.19 5.49 -6.70
N MET A 51 -4.72 4.27 -6.76
CA MET A 51 -4.06 3.04 -6.29
C MET A 51 -2.70 2.80 -6.95
N GLY A 52 -2.60 3.06 -8.25
CA GLY A 52 -1.37 2.90 -9.04
C GLY A 52 -0.38 4.07 -8.92
N LEU A 53 -0.67 5.10 -8.11
CA LEU A 53 0.09 6.35 -8.05
C LEU A 53 0.27 7.01 -9.44
N GLY A 54 -0.80 7.06 -10.23
CA GLY A 54 -0.81 7.65 -11.56
C GLY A 54 -0.16 6.81 -12.66
N ARG A 55 0.28 5.57 -12.36
CA ARG A 55 0.86 4.66 -13.36
C ARG A 55 -0.24 3.91 -14.12
N PRO A 56 -0.46 4.21 -15.41
CA PRO A 56 -1.60 3.67 -16.15
C PRO A 56 -1.55 2.15 -16.32
N LEU A 57 -0.37 1.55 -16.48
CA LEU A 57 -0.24 0.09 -16.62
C LEU A 57 -0.64 -0.65 -15.33
N ILE A 58 -0.26 -0.11 -14.17
CA ILE A 58 -0.67 -0.69 -12.87
C ILE A 58 -2.17 -0.49 -12.66
N ALA A 59 -2.70 0.68 -13.02
CA ALA A 59 -4.13 0.93 -12.95
C ALA A 59 -4.92 -0.03 -13.84
N LEU A 60 -4.44 -0.33 -15.05
CA LEU A 60 -5.05 -1.33 -15.93
C LEU A 60 -5.07 -2.72 -15.28
N GLU A 61 -3.96 -3.14 -14.67
CA GLU A 61 -3.88 -4.41 -13.94
C GLU A 61 -4.89 -4.48 -12.80
N ILE A 62 -5.03 -3.38 -12.03
CA ILE A 62 -6.00 -3.25 -10.94
C ILE A 62 -7.42 -3.44 -11.43
N LEU A 63 -7.78 -2.80 -12.54
CA LEU A 63 -9.12 -2.91 -13.15
C LEU A 63 -9.38 -4.34 -13.65
N GLN A 64 -8.44 -4.92 -14.41
CA GLN A 64 -8.61 -6.24 -15.02
C GLN A 64 -8.69 -7.38 -13.99
N GLN A 65 -7.94 -7.29 -12.89
CA GLN A 65 -7.94 -8.31 -11.84
C GLN A 65 -8.97 -8.05 -10.73
N GLY A 66 -9.76 -6.98 -10.81
CA GLY A 66 -10.74 -6.62 -9.77
C GLY A 66 -10.10 -6.32 -8.40
N LEU A 67 -8.88 -5.77 -8.39
CA LEU A 67 -8.09 -5.61 -7.15
C LEU A 67 -8.67 -4.55 -6.22
N THR A 68 -9.45 -3.61 -6.75
CA THR A 68 -10.11 -2.58 -5.94
C THR A 68 -11.05 -3.20 -4.91
N GLU A 69 -11.91 -4.13 -5.31
CA GLU A 69 -12.83 -4.80 -4.38
C GLU A 69 -12.10 -5.76 -3.43
N GLN A 70 -11.13 -6.54 -3.93
CA GLN A 70 -10.30 -7.40 -3.07
C GLN A 70 -9.60 -6.60 -1.97
N ARG A 71 -9.04 -5.43 -2.33
CA ARG A 71 -8.43 -4.52 -1.36
C ARG A 71 -9.43 -4.00 -0.35
N LYS A 72 -10.62 -3.56 -0.79
CA LYS A 72 -11.67 -3.06 0.12
C LYS A 72 -12.05 -4.14 1.13
N ASP A 73 -12.28 -5.36 0.67
CA ASP A 73 -12.62 -6.48 1.54
C ASP A 73 -11.50 -6.76 2.55
N PHE A 74 -10.24 -6.81 2.09
CA PHE A 74 -9.09 -7.01 2.95
C PHE A 74 -8.94 -5.89 3.99
N LEU A 75 -9.06 -4.62 3.60
CA LEU A 75 -8.97 -3.48 4.52
C LEU A 75 -10.12 -3.42 5.53
N ARG A 76 -11.32 -3.92 5.19
CA ARG A 76 -12.40 -4.10 6.18
C ARG A 76 -12.02 -5.13 7.26
N GLN A 77 -11.29 -6.18 6.90
CA GLN A 77 -10.81 -7.17 7.86
C GLN A 77 -9.66 -6.62 8.70
N PHE A 78 -8.76 -5.83 8.08
CA PHE A 78 -7.75 -5.07 8.80
C PHE A 78 -8.38 -4.15 9.86
N TRP A 79 -9.50 -3.48 9.52
CA TRP A 79 -10.24 -2.67 10.48
C TRP A 79 -10.79 -3.49 11.66
N ARG A 80 -11.34 -4.69 11.41
CA ARG A 80 -11.82 -5.58 12.48
C ARG A 80 -10.68 -6.03 13.39
N PHE A 81 -9.54 -6.41 12.79
CA PHE A 81 -8.31 -6.70 13.50
C PHE A 81 -7.88 -5.52 14.38
N TYR A 82 -7.87 -4.29 13.86
CA TYR A 82 -7.56 -3.09 14.64
C TYR A 82 -8.50 -2.92 15.84
N ARG A 83 -9.82 -3.05 15.63
CA ARG A 83 -10.81 -2.87 16.70
C ARG A 83 -10.78 -3.96 17.77
N ARG A 84 -10.56 -5.21 17.37
CA ARG A 84 -10.63 -6.38 18.26
C ARG A 84 -9.27 -6.84 18.77
N ARG A 85 -8.19 -6.34 18.18
CA ARG A 85 -6.80 -6.76 18.45
C ARG A 85 -6.58 -8.26 18.26
N SER A 86 -7.40 -8.89 17.42
CA SER A 86 -7.40 -10.34 17.20
C SER A 86 -6.59 -10.70 15.96
N LEU A 87 -5.37 -11.18 16.16
CA LEU A 87 -4.47 -11.62 15.10
C LEU A 87 -5.11 -12.69 14.19
N LEU A 88 -5.94 -13.54 14.79
CA LEU A 88 -6.64 -14.65 14.11
C LEU A 88 -7.68 -14.17 13.09
N GLU A 89 -8.11 -12.91 13.14
CA GLU A 89 -9.07 -12.38 12.16
C GLU A 89 -8.41 -11.97 10.84
N LEU A 90 -7.14 -11.55 10.88
CA LEU A 90 -6.43 -11.04 9.71
C LEU A 90 -5.39 -12.00 9.17
N LEU A 91 -4.62 -12.67 10.04
CA LEU A 91 -3.52 -13.53 9.61
C LEU A 91 -3.96 -14.62 8.60
N PRO A 92 -5.09 -15.34 8.81
CA PRO A 92 -5.53 -16.37 7.86
C PRO A 92 -5.99 -15.84 6.51
N LEU A 93 -6.21 -14.53 6.38
CA LEU A 93 -6.66 -13.90 5.16
C LEU A 93 -5.52 -13.47 4.24
N PHE A 94 -4.27 -13.59 4.71
CA PHE A 94 -3.12 -13.39 3.85
C PHE A 94 -3.02 -14.52 2.82
N ASP A 95 -3.01 -14.14 1.54
CA ASP A 95 -2.83 -15.05 0.43
C ASP A 95 -1.35 -15.42 0.32
N LYS A 96 -1.06 -16.72 0.19
CA LYS A 96 0.29 -17.26 0.07
C LYS A 96 1.04 -16.75 -1.17
N GLU A 97 0.33 -16.34 -2.21
CA GLU A 97 0.94 -15.81 -3.44
C GLU A 97 0.97 -14.28 -3.46
N HIS A 98 0.05 -13.62 -2.74
CA HIS A 98 -0.18 -12.17 -2.85
C HIS A 98 0.01 -11.39 -1.54
N TYR A 99 0.60 -12.00 -0.51
CA TYR A 99 0.81 -11.35 0.80
C TYR A 99 1.57 -10.02 0.71
N ILE A 100 2.53 -9.87 -0.22
CA ILE A 100 3.23 -8.59 -0.43
C ILE A 100 2.27 -7.50 -0.89
N ARG A 101 1.37 -7.82 -1.83
CA ARG A 101 0.34 -6.89 -2.33
C ARG A 101 -0.62 -6.49 -1.21
N GLN A 102 -1.00 -7.43 -0.35
CA GLN A 102 -1.85 -7.16 0.81
C GLN A 102 -1.16 -6.29 1.87
N LEU A 103 0.15 -6.49 2.11
CA LEU A 103 0.94 -5.57 2.93
C LEU A 103 1.02 -4.18 2.30
N ASP A 104 1.17 -4.08 0.98
CA ASP A 104 1.15 -2.81 0.26
C ASP A 104 -0.19 -2.07 0.41
N TRP A 105 -1.31 -2.79 0.48
CA TRP A 105 -2.61 -2.19 0.78
C TRP A 105 -2.68 -1.61 2.19
N ILE A 106 -2.16 -2.33 3.20
CA ILE A 106 -2.06 -1.81 4.58
C ILE A 106 -1.16 -0.57 4.60
N LEU A 107 -0.01 -0.60 3.93
CA LEU A 107 0.89 0.54 3.83
C LEU A 107 0.23 1.75 3.19
N ALA A 108 -0.51 1.56 2.09
CA ALA A 108 -1.24 2.64 1.44
C ALA A 108 -2.28 3.26 2.38
N PHE A 109 -3.03 2.43 3.11
CA PHE A 109 -4.02 2.90 4.10
C PHE A 109 -3.38 3.67 5.26
N LEU A 110 -2.31 3.14 5.85
CA LEU A 110 -1.58 3.81 6.94
C LEU A 110 -0.93 5.12 6.46
N ALA A 111 -0.35 5.14 5.25
CA ALA A 111 0.26 6.33 4.67
C ALA A 111 -0.78 7.43 4.43
N ASP A 112 -1.94 7.10 3.88
CA ASP A 112 -3.00 8.09 3.68
C ASP A 112 -3.63 8.56 4.99
N SER A 113 -3.69 7.69 6.01
CA SER A 113 -4.07 8.08 7.37
C SER A 113 -3.08 9.07 7.98
N LEU A 114 -1.77 8.86 7.78
CA LEU A 114 -0.75 9.81 8.23
C LEU A 114 -0.84 11.13 7.46
N LYS A 115 -1.02 11.08 6.14
CA LYS A 115 -1.21 12.29 5.33
C LYS A 115 -2.41 13.09 5.82
N HIS A 116 -3.54 12.44 6.10
CA HIS A 116 -4.71 13.09 6.68
C HIS A 116 -4.38 13.75 8.04
N LYS A 117 -3.66 13.06 8.93
CA LYS A 117 -3.24 13.60 10.24
C LYS A 117 -2.35 14.83 10.15
N LEU A 118 -1.68 15.01 9.01
CA LEU A 118 -0.76 16.11 8.72
C LEU A 118 -1.37 17.14 7.76
N ASP A 119 -2.69 17.08 7.50
CA ASP A 119 -3.41 17.95 6.57
C ASP A 119 -2.87 17.94 5.12
N ILE A 120 -2.28 16.80 4.71
CA ILE A 120 -1.77 16.57 3.35
C ILE A 120 -2.86 15.90 2.51
N ASN A 121 -3.36 16.62 1.51
CA ASN A 121 -4.46 16.14 0.65
C ASN A 121 -4.00 15.53 -0.68
N SER A 122 -2.72 15.63 -1.03
CA SER A 122 -2.15 15.17 -2.31
C SER A 122 -1.75 13.69 -2.29
N TYR A 123 -1.71 13.08 -3.48
CA TYR A 123 -1.22 11.72 -3.71
C TYR A 123 -1.87 10.62 -2.85
N ARG A 124 -3.19 10.71 -2.59
CA ARG A 124 -3.94 9.65 -1.89
C ARG A 124 -4.12 8.42 -2.78
N GLN A 125 -3.89 7.24 -2.23
CA GLN A 125 -4.02 5.93 -2.89
C GLN A 125 -5.33 5.21 -2.52
N VAL A 126 -5.93 5.54 -1.39
CA VAL A 126 -7.15 4.90 -0.86
C VAL A 126 -8.31 5.90 -0.85
N ALA A 127 -8.52 6.59 -1.97
CA ALA A 127 -9.55 7.63 -2.10
C ALA A 127 -10.99 7.09 -1.92
N ASP A 128 -11.21 5.82 -2.26
CA ASP A 128 -12.47 5.08 -2.14
C ASP A 128 -12.88 4.77 -0.69
N LEU A 129 -11.96 4.84 0.28
CA LEU A 129 -12.23 4.60 1.70
C LEU A 129 -11.97 5.85 2.57
N GLY A 130 -12.24 7.05 2.04
CA GLY A 130 -11.95 8.33 2.71
C GLY A 130 -12.46 8.41 4.15
N ARG A 131 -13.73 8.06 4.41
CA ARG A 131 -14.28 8.04 5.78
C ARG A 131 -13.55 7.07 6.72
N GLY A 132 -13.10 5.93 6.21
CA GLY A 132 -12.34 4.96 6.99
C GLY A 132 -10.95 5.48 7.35
N ILE A 133 -10.31 6.20 6.43
CA ILE A 133 -9.04 6.88 6.69
C ILE A 133 -9.20 7.95 7.77
N GLU A 134 -10.21 8.81 7.64
CA GLU A 134 -10.49 9.89 8.59
C GLU A 134 -10.69 9.32 10.00
N GLN A 135 -11.61 8.36 10.15
CA GLN A 135 -11.89 7.73 11.45
C GLN A 135 -10.69 7.02 12.05
N PHE A 136 -9.90 6.30 11.24
CA PHE A 136 -8.68 5.65 11.74
C PHE A 136 -7.65 6.68 12.17
N SER A 137 -7.41 7.70 11.34
CA SER A 137 -6.42 8.73 11.59
C SER A 137 -6.74 9.53 12.85
N ASP A 138 -8.00 9.86 13.09
CA ASP A 138 -8.46 10.60 14.25
C ASP A 138 -8.13 9.89 15.57
N GLU A 139 -8.27 8.57 15.59
CA GLU A 139 -7.99 7.71 16.76
C GLU A 139 -6.49 7.45 16.98
N GLN A 140 -5.63 7.85 16.04
CA GLN A 140 -4.20 7.57 16.08
C GLN A 140 -3.37 8.84 16.26
N THR A 141 -2.15 8.71 16.80
CA THR A 141 -1.17 9.80 16.79
C THR A 141 -0.34 9.76 15.50
N ALA A 142 0.18 10.91 15.06
CA ALA A 142 1.06 10.95 13.89
C ALA A 142 2.31 10.07 14.07
N LEU A 143 2.87 10.03 15.29
CA LEU A 143 4.00 9.16 15.61
C LEU A 143 3.61 7.68 15.60
N GLY A 144 2.43 7.33 16.13
CA GLY A 144 1.90 5.96 16.07
C GLY A 144 1.70 5.47 14.63
N LEU A 145 1.12 6.31 13.76
CA LEU A 145 0.96 6.01 12.34
C LEU A 145 2.31 5.81 11.65
N LEU A 146 3.30 6.68 11.93
CA LEU A 146 4.65 6.54 11.40
C LEU A 146 5.32 5.24 11.88
N GLN A 147 5.11 4.86 13.14
CA GLN A 147 5.61 3.61 13.70
C GLN A 147 4.96 2.39 13.04
N ALA A 148 3.63 2.42 12.84
CA ALA A 148 2.92 1.36 12.12
C ALA A 148 3.43 1.17 10.69
N ILE A 149 3.65 2.27 9.96
CA ILE A 149 4.24 2.25 8.61
C ILE A 149 5.62 1.57 8.66
N LYS A 150 6.49 1.96 9.59
CA LYS A 150 7.83 1.35 9.72
C LYS A 150 7.78 -0.14 10.03
N ILE A 151 6.87 -0.59 10.89
CA ILE A 151 6.69 -2.00 11.22
C ILE A 151 6.32 -2.79 9.96
N ILE A 152 5.29 -2.36 9.23
CA ILE A 152 4.85 -3.07 8.02
C ILE A 152 5.88 -2.98 6.89
N GLN A 153 6.56 -1.84 6.73
CA GLN A 153 7.66 -1.70 5.76
C GLN A 153 8.80 -2.68 6.05
N LYS A 154 9.16 -2.85 7.31
CA LYS A 154 10.18 -3.82 7.73
C LYS A 154 9.75 -5.25 7.39
N VAL A 155 8.54 -5.65 7.78
CA VAL A 155 8.00 -6.98 7.47
C VAL A 155 8.04 -7.25 5.96
N ARG A 156 7.58 -6.29 5.16
CA ARG A 156 7.62 -6.37 3.69
C ARG A 156 9.05 -6.52 3.16
N SER A 157 10.00 -5.74 3.67
CA SER A 157 11.41 -5.81 3.26
C SER A 157 12.04 -7.15 3.63
N ASP A 158 11.79 -7.65 4.83
CA ASP A 158 12.33 -8.91 5.33
C ASP A 158 11.79 -10.10 4.50
N LEU A 159 10.50 -10.08 4.17
CA LEU A 159 9.86 -11.07 3.29
C LEU A 159 10.39 -11.08 1.85
N LEU A 160 10.90 -9.95 1.35
CA LEU A 160 11.46 -9.85 -0.01
C LEU A 160 12.96 -10.16 -0.08
N SER A 161 13.69 -9.99 1.03
CA SER A 161 15.15 -10.05 1.04
C SER A 161 15.73 -11.32 1.64
N ILE A 162 15.00 -11.99 2.54
CA ILE A 162 15.49 -13.19 3.23
C ILE A 162 14.93 -14.44 2.53
N ASN A 163 15.82 -15.26 1.98
CA ASN A 163 15.46 -16.51 1.33
C ASN A 163 14.99 -17.57 2.35
N GLY A 164 13.92 -18.30 2.04
CA GLY A 164 13.45 -19.43 2.86
C GLY A 164 12.71 -19.05 4.15
N VAL A 165 12.23 -17.81 4.25
CA VAL A 165 11.46 -17.31 5.40
C VAL A 165 10.14 -18.03 5.58
N ASN A 166 9.77 -18.26 6.85
CA ASN A 166 8.40 -18.59 7.21
C ASN A 166 7.53 -17.32 7.17
N VAL A 167 6.75 -17.19 6.09
CA VAL A 167 5.89 -16.02 5.82
C VAL A 167 4.88 -15.80 6.95
N GLU A 168 4.22 -16.86 7.41
CA GLU A 168 3.20 -16.79 8.45
C GLU A 168 3.78 -16.27 9.77
N LEU A 169 4.96 -16.74 10.15
CA LEU A 169 5.64 -16.29 11.37
C LEU A 169 6.03 -14.81 11.29
N MET A 170 6.53 -14.33 10.14
CA MET A 170 6.88 -12.92 9.97
C MET A 170 5.65 -12.01 9.97
N LEU A 171 4.56 -12.43 9.31
CA LEU A 171 3.30 -11.72 9.36
C LEU A 171 2.76 -11.66 10.79
N LEU A 172 2.77 -12.78 11.52
CA LEU A 172 2.35 -12.85 12.92
C LEU A 172 3.16 -11.89 13.80
N GLU A 173 4.49 -11.90 13.67
CA GLU A 173 5.38 -11.00 14.42
C GLU A 173 5.07 -9.53 14.12
N GLY A 174 4.91 -9.19 12.83
CA GLY A 174 4.56 -7.85 12.37
C GLY A 174 3.22 -7.35 12.91
N LEU A 175 2.19 -8.18 12.81
CA LEU A 175 0.85 -7.87 13.32
C LEU A 175 0.83 -7.76 14.85
N THR A 176 1.59 -8.60 15.56
CA THR A 176 1.72 -8.53 17.02
C THR A 176 2.32 -7.18 17.43
N LYS A 177 3.41 -6.75 16.77
CA LYS A 177 4.05 -5.45 17.01
C LYS A 177 3.11 -4.27 16.73
N LEU A 178 2.26 -4.36 15.71
CA LEU A 178 1.24 -3.33 15.48
C LEU A 178 0.29 -3.20 16.67
N VAL A 179 -0.17 -4.32 17.22
CA VAL A 179 -1.06 -4.31 18.38
C VAL A 179 -0.33 -3.72 19.59
N THR A 180 0.81 -4.29 19.97
CA THR A 180 1.50 -3.94 21.23
C THR A 180 2.08 -2.54 21.22
N ASP A 181 2.64 -2.10 20.09
CA ASP A 181 3.45 -0.90 20.06
C ASP A 181 2.67 0.34 19.63
N VAL A 182 1.56 0.13 18.89
CA VAL A 182 0.76 1.20 18.28
C VAL A 182 -0.68 1.21 18.79
N PHE A 183 -1.41 0.09 18.74
CA PHE A 183 -2.87 0.08 19.00
C PHE A 183 -3.27 -0.14 20.47
N GLU A 184 -2.33 -0.51 21.35
CA GLU A 184 -2.55 -0.70 22.79
C GLU A 184 -2.43 0.60 23.62
N LYS A 185 -2.14 1.74 22.99
CA LYS A 185 -2.02 3.04 23.67
C LYS A 185 -3.29 3.87 23.61
#